data_AF-A0A7C6ELT7-F1
#
_entry.id   AF-A0A7C6ELT7-F1
#
_cell.length_a   1.000
_cell.length_b   1.000
_cell.length_c   1.000
_cell.angle_alpha   90.00
_cell.angle_beta   90.00
_cell.angle_gamma   90.00
#
_symmetry.space_group_name_H-M   'P 1'
#
loop_
_entity.id
_entity.type
_entity.pdbx_description
1 polymer ?
#
loop_
_entity_poly.entity_id
_entity_poly.type
_entity_poly.pdbx_seq_one_letter_code
_entity_poly.pdbx_strand_id
1 'polypeptide(L)' 'CGKEELNLAVMRKCLIAGLPVEASFERRIRCGAGICGSCSIEPLGLRVCKDGPIFDGRMIMPMLGADED' A
#
# COMPACT_ATOMS: atom_id res chain seq x y z
N CYS A 1 3.97 -7.94 -4.76
CA CYS A 1 5.39 -7.70 -5.08
C CYS A 1 5.45 -7.42 -6.57
N GLY A 2 5.90 -6.23 -6.95
CA GLY A 2 5.69 -5.65 -8.28
C GLY A 2 5.42 -4.16 -8.21
N LYS A 3 5.27 -3.52 -9.38
CA LYS A 3 4.94 -2.09 -9.49
C LYS A 3 3.75 -1.73 -8.61
N GLU A 4 3.84 -0.59 -7.93
CA GLU A 4 2.83 -0.20 -6.94
C GLU A 4 1.44 -0.10 -7.59
N GLU A 5 1.36 0.42 -8.82
CA GLU A 5 0.12 0.53 -9.59
C GLU A 5 -0.51 -0.84 -9.86
N LEU A 6 0.32 -1.85 -10.15
CA LEU A 6 -0.15 -3.23 -10.34
C LEU A 6 -0.69 -3.81 -9.04
N ASN A 7 0.02 -3.64 -7.92
CA ASN A 7 -0.44 -4.11 -6.61
C ASN A 7 -1.77 -3.45 -6.24
N LEU A 8 -1.91 -2.14 -6.42
CA LEU A 8 -3.16 -1.40 -6.14
C LEU A 8 -4.32 -1.90 -7.02
N ALA A 9 -4.09 -2.13 -8.31
CA ALA A 9 -5.11 -2.66 -9.23
C ALA A 9 -5.58 -4.06 -8.83
N VAL A 10 -4.66 -4.96 -8.47
CA VAL A 10 -5.00 -6.31 -8.00
C VAL A 10 -5.74 -6.25 -6.66
N MET A 11 -5.23 -5.46 -5.71
CA MET A 11 -5.86 -5.29 -4.40
C MET A 11 -7.29 -4.77 -4.54
N ARG A 12 -7.55 -3.80 -5.41
CA ARG A 12 -8.90 -3.32 -5.69
C ARG A 12 -9.81 -4.46 -6.16
N LYS A 13 -9.38 -5.25 -7.15
CA LYS A 13 -10.18 -6.35 -7.70
C LYS A 13 -10.50 -7.40 -6.64
N CYS A 14 -9.53 -7.75 -5.80
CA CYS A 14 -9.74 -8.67 -4.68
C CYS A 14 -10.74 -8.11 -3.66
N LEU A 15 -10.60 -6.85 -3.27
CA LEU A 15 -11.50 -6.20 -2.31
C LEU A 15 -12.94 -6.13 -2.82
N ILE A 16 -13.14 -5.77 -4.09
CA ILE A 16 -14.48 -5.78 -4.74
C ILE A 16 -15.07 -7.19 -4.75
N ALA A 17 -14.25 -8.21 -4.99
CA ALA A 17 -14.67 -9.61 -4.96
C ALA A 17 -14.88 -10.18 -3.54
N GLY A 18 -14.68 -9.37 -2.49
CA GLY A 18 -14.75 -9.83 -1.10
C GLY A 18 -13.63 -10.81 -0.71
N LEU A 19 -12.52 -10.83 -1.46
CA LEU A 19 -11.39 -11.70 -1.22
C LEU A 19 -10.34 -11.00 -0.34
N PRO A 20 -9.75 -11.72 0.64
CA PRO A 20 -8.61 -11.19 1.37
C PRO A 20 -7.42 -11.00 0.42
N VAL A 21 -6.67 -9.93 0.63
CA VAL A 21 -5.49 -9.61 -0.19
C VAL A 21 -4.47 -8.86 0.63
N GLU A 22 -3.20 -9.18 0.40
CA GLU A 22 -2.05 -8.47 0.95
C GLU A 22 -1.07 -8.18 -0.17
N ALA A 23 -0.31 -7.09 -0.04
CA ALA A 23 0.77 -6.80 -0.96
C ALA A 23 1.99 -6.23 -0.22
N SER A 24 3.17 -6.61 -0.72
CA SER A 24 4.42 -5.94 -0.37
C SER A 24 4.54 -4.64 -1.14
N PHE A 25 4.71 -3.53 -0.43
CA PHE A 25 5.00 -2.21 -0.99
C PHE A 25 6.50 -1.97 -1.03
N GLU A 26 6.94 -1.35 -2.12
CA GLU A 26 8.33 -1.01 -2.36
C GLU A 26 8.43 0.49 -2.61
N ARG A 27 8.94 1.22 -1.61
CA ARG A 27 9.19 2.67 -1.70
C ARG A 27 10.63 2.98 -1.31
N ARG A 28 11.07 4.21 -1.55
CA ARG A 28 12.42 4.65 -1.22
C ARG A 28 12.65 4.66 0.29
N ILE A 29 13.29 3.62 0.82
CA ILE A 29 13.72 3.56 2.21
C ILE A 29 15.04 4.32 2.34
N ARG A 30 15.05 5.37 3.17
CA ARG A 30 16.27 6.11 3.54
C ARG A 30 16.79 5.67 4.91
N CYS A 31 16.01 5.87 5.97
CA CYS A 31 16.48 5.62 7.35
C CYS A 31 16.26 4.19 7.85
N GLY A 32 15.31 3.43 7.30
CA GLY A 32 14.95 2.09 7.81
C GLY A 32 14.31 2.03 9.22
N ALA A 33 14.37 3.12 10.00
CA ALA A 33 13.92 3.15 11.40
C ALA A 33 12.61 3.92 11.63
N GLY A 34 11.90 4.32 10.56
CA GLY A 34 10.63 5.05 10.65
C GLY A 34 10.74 6.54 11.00
N ILE A 35 11.93 7.13 10.98
CA ILE A 35 12.19 8.51 11.45
C ILE A 35 12.02 9.55 10.32
N CYS A 36 12.46 9.24 9.10
CA CYS A 36 12.58 10.25 8.03
C CYS A 36 11.37 10.42 7.10
N GLY A 37 10.38 9.51 7.16
CA GLY A 37 9.20 9.58 6.27
C GLY A 37 9.43 9.30 4.78
N SER A 38 10.67 9.09 4.29
CA SER A 38 10.94 8.87 2.85
C SER A 38 10.19 7.70 2.20
N CYS A 39 9.70 6.76 3.00
CA CYS A 39 8.89 5.62 2.55
C CYS A 39 7.46 5.68 3.09
N SER A 40 6.96 6.88 3.40
CA SER A 40 5.58 7.07 3.80
C SER A 40 4.64 6.74 2.65
N ILE A 41 3.43 6.31 3.01
CA ILE A 41 2.29 6.00 2.18
C ILE A 41 1.27 7.09 2.46
N GLU A 42 1.20 8.09 1.58
CA GLU A 42 0.27 9.21 1.71
C GLU A 42 -1.09 8.90 1.06
N PRO A 43 -2.20 9.39 1.61
CA PRO A 43 -2.32 10.26 2.80
C PRO A 43 -2.39 9.48 4.14
N LEU A 44 -2.10 8.17 4.15
CA LEU A 44 -2.28 7.29 5.31
C LEU A 44 -1.23 7.49 6.41
N GLY A 45 -0.08 8.10 6.10
CA GLY A 45 1.04 8.27 7.03
C GLY A 45 1.77 6.98 7.42
N LEU A 46 1.38 5.82 6.87
CA LEU A 46 2.04 4.54 7.11
C LEU A 46 3.43 4.52 6.45
N ARG A 47 4.44 3.93 7.08
CA ARG A 47 5.81 3.89 6.56
C ARG A 47 6.17 2.45 6.22
N VAL A 48 6.58 2.19 4.98
CA VAL A 48 6.96 0.83 4.52
C VAL A 48 8.00 0.19 5.43
N CYS A 49 9.00 0.95 5.90
CA CYS A 49 10.07 0.41 6.75
C CYS A 49 9.66 0.11 8.21
N LYS A 50 8.50 0.59 8.67
CA LYS A 50 8.08 0.48 10.08
C LYS A 50 6.74 -0.22 10.25
N ASP A 51 5.79 0.12 9.38
CA ASP A 51 4.41 -0.34 9.40
C ASP A 51 4.16 -1.42 8.32
N GLY A 52 5.10 -1.62 7.39
CA GLY A 52 5.06 -2.63 6.34
C GLY A 52 6.19 -3.67 6.45
N PRO A 53 6.71 -4.21 5.32
CA PRO A 53 6.38 -3.85 3.93
C PRO A 53 5.09 -4.50 3.41
N ILE A 54 4.55 -5.51 4.11
CA ILE A 54 3.30 -6.18 3.76
C ILE A 54 2.12 -5.41 4.35
N PHE A 55 1.14 -5.06 3.53
CA PHE A 55 -0.07 -4.37 3.94
C PHE A 55 -1.32 -5.12 3.49
N ASP A 56 -2.32 -5.18 4.37
CA ASP A 56 -3.66 -5.69 4.07
C ASP A 56 -4.44 -4.72 3.17
N GLY A 57 -5.21 -5.27 2.23
CA GLY A 57 -6.08 -4.52 1.31
C GLY A 57 -6.93 -3.45 1.98
N ARG A 58 -7.50 -3.74 3.14
CA ARG A 58 -8.41 -2.85 3.88
C ARG A 58 -7.67 -1.66 4.48
N MET A 59 -6.39 -1.81 4.83
CA MET A 59 -5.56 -0.69 5.32
C MET A 59 -5.28 0.33 4.23
N ILE A 60 -5.16 -0.14 2.98
CA ILE A 60 -4.77 0.66 1.81
C ILE A 60 -6.00 1.17 1.04
N MET A 61 -7.21 0.75 1.43
CA MET A 61 -8.47 1.13 0.77
C MET A 61 -8.60 2.65 0.51
N PRO A 62 -8.20 3.57 1.42
CA PRO A 62 -8.31 5.01 1.15
C PRO A 62 -7.39 5.50 0.02
N MET A 63 -6.34 4.76 -0.35
CA MET A 63 -5.47 5.08 -1.49
C MET A 63 -6.04 4.65 -2.83
N LEU A 64 -7.01 3.75 -2.84
CA LEU A 64 -7.52 3.20 -4.08
C LEU A 64 -8.35 4.23 -4.86
N GLY A 65 -8.74 5.36 -4.27
CA GLY A 65 -9.56 6.35 -4.97
C GLY A 65 -10.94 5.81 -5.38
N ALA A 66 -11.89 6.71 -5.58
CA ALA A 66 -13.09 6.42 -6.36
C ALA A 66 -12.81 6.74 -7.84
N ASP A 67 -13.39 5.93 -8.73
CA ASP A 67 -13.60 6.17 -10.18
C ASP A 67 -12.45 5.75 -11.13
N GLU A 68 -12.67 5.27 -12.37
CA GLU A 68 -13.82 5.31 -13.29
C GLU A 68 -14.09 3.91 -13.90
N ASP A 69 -15.36 3.61 -14.24
CA ASP A 69 -15.71 2.63 -15.29
C ASP A 69 -15.18 3.08 -16.66
#